data_AF-A0A550H1M1-F1
#
_entry.id   AF-A0A550H1M1-F1
#
_cell.length_a   1.000
_cell.length_b   1.000
_cell.length_c   1.000
_cell.angle_alpha   90.00
_cell.angle_beta   90.00
_cell.angle_gamma   90.00
#
_symmetry.space_group_name_H-M   'P 1'
#
loop_
_entity.id
_entity.type
_entity.pdbx_description
1 polymer ?
#
loop_
_entity_poly.entity_id
_entity_poly.type
_entity_poly.pdbx_seq_one_letter_code
_entity_poly.pdbx_strand_id
1 'polypeptide(L)' 'PDQNGVHINGEDPADIAWGIKETLKNPEKARNWGENGRKRVLEYFTWRKVAEETLKIYESII' A
#
# COMPACT_ATOMS: atom_id res chain seq x y z
N PRO A 1 -8.36 -9.15 4.82
CA PRO A 1 -8.62 -8.23 5.95
C PRO A 1 -7.90 -6.88 5.79
N ASP A 2 -6.63 -6.89 5.37
CA ASP A 2 -5.80 -5.67 5.24
C ASP A 2 -5.68 -5.14 3.79
N GLN A 3 -6.70 -5.36 2.97
CA GLN A 3 -6.69 -4.87 1.59
C GLN A 3 -6.67 -3.33 1.59
N ASN A 4 -5.74 -2.75 0.87
CA ASN A 4 -5.51 -1.30 0.76
C ASN A 4 -5.70 -0.76 -0.66
N GLY A 5 -6.29 -1.57 -1.55
CA GLY A 5 -6.52 -1.23 -2.94
C GLY A 5 -6.71 -2.47 -3.80
N VAL A 6 -6.61 -2.30 -5.10
CA VAL A 6 -6.69 -3.35 -6.11
C VAL A 6 -5.48 -3.26 -7.04
N HIS A 7 -4.93 -4.40 -7.43
CA HIS A 7 -3.90 -4.47 -8.47
C HIS A 7 -4.56 -4.69 -9.82
N ILE A 8 -3.98 -4.08 -10.84
CA ILE A 8 -4.36 -4.23 -12.25
C ILE A 8 -3.10 -4.55 -13.07
N ASN A 9 -3.29 -5.05 -14.27
CA ASN A 9 -2.26 -5.11 -15.29
C ASN A 9 -2.05 -3.72 -15.92
N GLY A 10 -0.90 -3.11 -15.66
CA GLY A 10 -0.55 -1.78 -16.18
C GLY A 10 -0.36 -1.72 -17.71
N GLU A 11 -0.26 -2.86 -18.38
CA GLU A 11 -0.13 -2.96 -19.83
C GLU A 11 -1.47 -3.18 -20.55
N ASP A 12 -2.57 -3.35 -19.80
CA ASP A 12 -3.91 -3.56 -20.35
C ASP A 12 -4.86 -2.39 -20.01
N PRO A 13 -5.23 -1.55 -21.01
CA PRO A 13 -6.16 -0.46 -20.81
C PRO A 13 -7.53 -0.88 -20.27
N ALA A 14 -8.01 -2.08 -20.63
CA ALA A 14 -9.29 -2.58 -20.16
C ALA A 14 -9.25 -2.91 -18.66
N ASP A 15 -8.12 -3.46 -18.20
CA ASP A 15 -7.93 -3.81 -16.79
C ASP A 15 -7.71 -2.55 -15.91
N ILE A 16 -7.01 -1.54 -16.42
CA ILE A 16 -6.94 -0.21 -15.78
C ILE A 16 -8.35 0.37 -15.63
N ALA A 17 -9.15 0.37 -16.70
CA ALA A 17 -10.52 0.89 -16.65
C ALA A 17 -11.39 0.09 -15.67
N TRP A 18 -11.18 -1.22 -15.56
CA TRP A 18 -11.83 -2.05 -14.55
C TRP A 18 -11.44 -1.63 -13.13
N GLY A 19 -10.14 -1.48 -12.83
CA GLY A 19 -9.68 -1.08 -11.49
C GLY A 19 -10.21 0.27 -11.02
N ILE A 20 -10.32 1.24 -11.93
CA ILE A 20 -10.94 2.54 -11.66
C ILE A 20 -12.42 2.34 -11.31
N LYS A 21 -13.18 1.61 -12.14
CA LYS A 21 -14.60 1.33 -11.88
C LYS A 21 -14.81 0.62 -10.55
N GLU A 22 -14.02 -0.41 -10.25
CA GLU A 22 -14.15 -1.17 -9.00
C GLU A 22 -13.83 -0.32 -7.77
N THR A 23 -12.89 0.61 -7.88
CA THR A 23 -12.58 1.55 -6.80
C THR A 23 -13.75 2.52 -6.57
N LEU A 24 -14.38 3.03 -7.63
CA LEU A 24 -15.46 4.02 -7.52
C LEU A 24 -16.84 3.41 -7.23
N LYS A 25 -17.03 2.11 -7.48
CA LYS A 25 -18.31 1.42 -7.34
C LYS A 25 -18.85 1.40 -5.91
N ASN A 26 -17.99 1.41 -4.90
CA ASN A 26 -18.37 1.42 -3.49
C ASN A 26 -17.49 2.40 -2.69
N PRO A 27 -17.98 3.62 -2.39
CA PRO A 27 -17.23 4.63 -1.66
C PRO A 27 -16.78 4.21 -0.25
N GLU A 28 -17.58 3.42 0.46
CA GLU A 28 -17.23 2.93 1.80
C GLU A 28 -16.06 1.94 1.73
N LYS A 29 -16.09 1.03 0.75
CA LYS A 29 -14.97 0.11 0.49
C LYS A 29 -13.70 0.86 0.13
N ALA A 30 -13.80 1.87 -0.73
CA ALA A 30 -12.65 2.72 -1.11
C ALA A 30 -12.08 3.48 0.09
N ARG A 31 -12.94 3.98 0.97
CA ARG A 31 -12.53 4.62 2.24
C ARG A 31 -11.75 3.63 3.12
N ASN A 32 -12.28 2.42 3.31
CA ASN A 32 -11.62 1.37 4.08
C ASN A 32 -10.24 1.02 3.51
N TRP A 33 -10.11 0.95 2.18
CA TRP A 33 -8.82 0.77 1.52
C TRP A 33 -7.83 1.91 1.83
N GLY A 34 -8.29 3.16 1.81
CA GLY A 34 -7.46 4.32 2.17
C GLY A 34 -6.98 4.28 3.63
N GLU A 35 -7.86 3.95 4.57
CA GLU A 35 -7.53 3.82 6.00
C GLU A 35 -6.53 2.66 6.23
N ASN A 36 -6.73 1.51 5.58
CA ASN A 36 -5.80 0.38 5.61
C ASN A 36 -4.44 0.74 5.00
N GLY A 37 -4.42 1.47 3.88
CA GLY A 37 -3.20 1.96 3.26
C GLY A 37 -2.41 2.87 4.19
N ARG A 38 -3.09 3.82 4.83
CA ARG A 38 -2.49 4.73 5.83
C ARG A 38 -1.88 3.96 6.99
N LYS A 39 -2.62 2.98 7.54
CA LYS A 39 -2.15 2.12 8.64
C LYS A 39 -0.86 1.38 8.23
N ARG A 40 -0.85 0.74 7.06
CA ARG A 40 0.32 -0.01 6.56
C ARG A 40 1.55 0.87 6.38
N VAL A 41 1.39 2.10 5.88
CA VAL A 41 2.51 3.05 5.74
C VAL A 41 3.12 3.40 7.10
N LEU A 42 2.29 3.66 8.11
CA LEU A 42 2.78 3.96 9.47
C LEU A 42 3.51 2.79 10.10
N GLU A 43 3.02 1.58 9.85
CA GLU A 43 3.56 0.36 10.46
C GLU A 43 4.91 -0.02 9.85
N TYR A 44 5.07 0.08 8.53
CA TYR A 44 6.20 -0.51 7.82
C TYR A 44 7.09 0.48 7.04
N PHE A 45 6.53 1.58 6.52
CA PHE A 45 7.18 2.36 5.46
C PHE A 45 7.53 3.80 5.87
N THR A 46 7.63 4.08 7.18
CA THR A 46 8.05 5.41 7.65
C THR A 46 9.57 5.57 7.57
N TRP A 47 10.04 6.81 7.40
CA TRP A 47 11.48 7.12 7.46
C TRP A 47 12.17 6.63 8.72
N ARG A 48 11.46 6.68 9.87
CA ARG A 48 11.97 6.13 11.13
C ARG A 48 12.20 4.62 11.02
N LYS A 49 11.22 3.88 10.50
CA LYS A 49 11.34 2.43 10.29
C LYS A 49 12.48 2.09 9.33
N VAL A 50 12.59 2.84 8.23
CA VAL A 50 13.70 2.67 7.28
C VAL A 50 15.05 2.91 7.96
N ALA A 51 15.20 3.99 8.74
CA ALA A 51 16.44 4.28 9.45
C ALA A 51 16.77 3.23 10.52
N GLU A 52 15.78 2.80 11.32
CA GLU A 52 15.93 1.74 12.32
C GLU A 52 16.43 0.42 11.69
N GLU A 53 15.77 -0.05 10.62
CA GLU A 53 16.19 -1.29 9.94
C GLU A 53 17.55 -1.16 9.24
N THR A 54 17.83 0.02 8.65
CA THR A 54 19.13 0.30 8.04
C THR A 54 20.24 0.25 9.08
N LEU A 55 20.03 0.87 10.26
CA LEU A 55 21.02 0.89 11.34
C LEU A 55 21.30 -0.52 11.88
N LYS A 56 20.27 -1.36 12.07
CA LYS A 56 20.44 -2.76 12.48
C LYS A 56 21.38 -3.55 11.56
N ILE A 57 21.35 -3.28 10.25
CA ILE A 57 22.26 -3.91 9.30
C ILE A 57 23.70 -3.41 9.50
N TYR A 58 23.91 -2.11 9.73
CA TYR A 58 25.23 -1.58 10.04
C TYR A 58 25.78 -2.11 11.37
N GLU A 59 24.93 -2.29 12.38
CA GLU A 59 25.31 -2.83 13.68
C GLU A 59 25.61 -4.33 13.64
N SER A 60 25.03 -5.09 12.70
CA SER A 60 25.25 -6.54 12.61
C SER A 60 26.59 -6.94 12.00
N ILE A 61 27.30 -5.99 11.38
CA ILE A 61 28.60 -6.19 10.73
C ILE A 61 29.79 -5.64 11.55
N ILE A 62 29.51 -5.07 12.73
CA ILE A 62 30.50 -4.59 13.71
C ILE A 62 30.55 -5.60 14.87
#